data_AF-A0A7Y0D7S5-F1
#
_entry.id   AF-A0A7Y0D7S5-F1
#
_cell.length_a   1.000
_cell.length_b   1.000
_cell.length_c   1.000
_cell.angle_alpha   90.00
_cell.angle_beta   90.00
_cell.angle_gamma   90.00
#
_symmetry.space_group_name_H-M   'P 1'
#
loop_
_entity.id
_entity.type
_entity.pdbx_description
1 polymer ?
#
loop_
_entity_poly.entity_id
_entity_poly.type
_entity_poly.pdbx_seq_one_letter_code
_entity_poly.pdbx_strand_id
1 'polypeptide(L)'
;AAPEPLVPGYPCATSSAAPAPTGDAATAQARDLMSSLGVDAGGYRFEIQKDQGQPTATWVTASQILVGQLTGVQWSFTLLADGVQSIYGSLAPVVDLGAYALVSPADAVARLGDARFASGYGGVMPLGTASASGSSSGTRSSGVATAEPQVATAAPTPTVPPTPSAGESIPWPVQTVTLTASRLGLGMTTLANGAVLLLPSYELSNAEGSRWSVIAVTDDRLDFSPTR
;
A
#
# COMPACT_ATOMS: atom_id res chain seq x y z
N ALA A 1 -38.27 -41.62 15.16
CA ALA A 1 -37.66 -40.48 15.84
C ALA A 1 -37.84 -39.26 14.95
N ALA A 2 -38.45 -38.19 15.46
CA ALA A 2 -38.52 -36.92 14.73
C ALA A 2 -37.14 -36.24 14.77
N PRO A 3 -36.70 -35.55 13.71
CA PRO A 3 -35.44 -34.83 13.71
C PRO A 3 -35.50 -33.67 14.72
N GLU A 4 -34.44 -33.56 15.51
CA GLU A 4 -34.24 -32.50 16.49
C GLU A 4 -34.23 -31.13 15.78
N PRO A 5 -34.99 -30.13 16.26
CA PRO A 5 -34.99 -28.81 15.66
C PRO A 5 -33.61 -28.16 15.87
N LEU A 6 -33.02 -27.69 14.77
CA LEU A 6 -31.78 -26.91 14.81
C LEU A 6 -31.97 -25.70 15.72
N VAL A 7 -31.14 -25.61 16.77
CA VAL A 7 -31.10 -24.48 17.70
C VAL A 7 -30.90 -23.19 16.90
N PRO A 8 -31.66 -22.10 17.15
CA PRO A 8 -31.57 -20.87 16.39
C PRO A 8 -30.14 -20.32 16.45
N GLY A 9 -29.68 -19.79 15.32
CA GLY A 9 -28.29 -19.42 15.08
C GLY A 9 -27.64 -18.58 16.17
N TYR A 10 -26.32 -18.73 16.28
CA TYR A 10 -25.45 -17.84 17.04
C TYR A 10 -25.86 -16.39 16.74
N PRO A 11 -26.39 -15.63 17.71
CA PRO A 11 -26.63 -14.22 17.47
C PRO A 11 -25.27 -13.61 17.14
N CYS A 12 -25.15 -13.01 15.95
CA CYS A 12 -24.02 -12.11 15.70
C CYS A 12 -24.05 -11.09 16.83
N ALA A 13 -23.03 -11.09 17.69
CA ALA A 13 -22.92 -10.11 18.75
C ALA A 13 -22.98 -8.73 18.09
N THR A 14 -24.00 -7.95 18.42
CA THR A 14 -24.08 -6.56 18.00
C THR A 14 -22.96 -5.82 18.70
N SER A 15 -22.04 -5.27 17.90
CA SER A 15 -20.97 -4.41 18.39
C SER A 15 -21.50 -3.35 19.34
N SER A 16 -20.75 -3.09 20.42
CA SER A 16 -21.06 -1.99 21.34
C SER A 16 -21.17 -0.66 20.60
N ALA A 17 -22.15 0.16 20.97
CA ALA A 17 -22.28 1.55 20.50
C ALA A 17 -21.39 2.52 21.29
N ALA A 18 -20.62 2.02 22.27
CA ALA A 18 -19.71 2.85 23.04
C ALA A 18 -18.54 3.35 22.16
N PRO A 19 -17.92 4.49 22.52
CA PRO A 19 -16.79 5.02 21.78
C PRO A 19 -15.58 4.08 21.80
N ALA A 20 -14.90 3.95 20.66
CA ALA A 20 -13.63 3.25 20.59
C ALA A 20 -12.54 3.96 21.43
N PRO A 21 -11.51 3.23 21.88
CA PRO A 21 -10.35 3.86 22.50
C PRO A 21 -9.65 4.79 21.50
N THR A 22 -9.18 5.94 21.99
CA THR A 22 -8.51 6.96 21.17
C THR A 22 -7.14 7.32 21.75
N GLY A 23 -6.32 8.06 20.99
CA GLY A 23 -5.03 8.58 21.45
C GLY A 23 -4.10 7.51 22.02
N ASP A 24 -3.49 7.81 23.16
CA ASP A 24 -2.54 6.92 23.82
C ASP A 24 -3.15 5.56 24.21
N ALA A 25 -4.45 5.51 24.53
CA ALA A 25 -5.13 4.26 24.87
C ALA A 25 -5.24 3.31 23.67
N ALA A 26 -5.58 3.85 22.48
CA ALA A 26 -5.60 3.07 21.25
C ALA A 26 -4.21 2.54 20.89
N THR A 27 -3.18 3.38 21.06
CA THR A 27 -1.79 3.02 20.78
C THR A 27 -1.29 1.95 21.76
N ALA A 28 -1.59 2.09 23.05
CA ALA A 28 -1.25 1.11 24.07
C ALA A 28 -1.90 -0.25 23.77
N GLN A 29 -3.19 -0.27 23.45
CA GLN A 29 -3.89 -1.51 23.10
C GLN A 29 -3.27 -2.18 21.86
N ALA A 30 -2.93 -1.41 20.81
CA ALA A 30 -2.25 -1.96 19.63
C ALA A 30 -0.88 -2.56 19.98
N ARG A 31 -0.09 -1.91 20.86
CA ARG A 31 1.21 -2.42 21.32
C ARG A 31 1.07 -3.70 22.14
N ASP A 32 0.07 -3.77 23.02
CA ASP A 32 -0.19 -4.95 23.85
C ASP A 32 -0.60 -6.15 22.99
N LEU A 33 -1.44 -5.91 21.97
CA LEU A 33 -1.83 -6.94 21.00
C LEU A 33 -0.62 -7.48 20.24
N MET A 34 0.23 -6.62 19.70
CA MET A 34 1.47 -7.04 19.05
C MET A 34 2.36 -7.86 19.98
N SER A 35 2.53 -7.40 21.23
CA SER A 35 3.35 -8.09 22.24
C SER A 35 2.78 -9.47 22.58
N SER A 36 1.46 -9.61 22.70
CA SER A 36 0.79 -10.90 22.94
C SER A 36 0.96 -11.90 21.78
N LEU A 37 1.18 -11.41 20.57
CA LEU A 37 1.50 -12.20 19.38
C LEU A 37 3.00 -12.48 19.25
N GLY A 38 3.82 -12.04 20.21
CA GLY A 38 5.28 -12.21 20.20
C GLY A 38 6.01 -11.23 19.28
N VAL A 39 5.36 -10.15 18.84
CA VAL A 39 5.96 -9.12 17.98
C VAL A 39 6.44 -7.96 18.83
N ASP A 40 7.71 -7.58 18.68
CA ASP A 40 8.28 -6.41 19.35
C ASP A 40 7.73 -5.11 18.75
N ALA A 41 6.90 -4.41 19.51
CA ALA A 41 6.31 -3.13 19.13
C ALA A 41 7.31 -1.95 19.19
N GLY A 42 8.51 -2.13 19.75
CA GLY A 42 9.55 -1.09 19.81
C GLY A 42 10.08 -0.68 18.44
N GLY A 43 10.08 -1.61 17.48
CA GLY A 43 10.48 -1.37 16.09
C GLY A 43 9.41 -0.72 15.21
N TYR A 44 8.33 -0.17 15.78
CA TYR A 44 7.20 0.37 15.02
C TYR A 44 6.83 1.79 15.41
N ARG A 45 6.52 2.62 14.41
CA ARG A 45 5.87 3.91 14.58
C ARG A 45 4.36 3.74 14.45
N PHE A 46 3.64 4.22 15.45
CA PHE A 46 2.19 4.14 15.51
C PHE A 46 1.58 5.46 15.09
N GLU A 47 0.59 5.38 14.22
CA GLU A 47 -0.20 6.51 13.74
C GLU A 47 -1.67 6.16 13.86
N ILE A 48 -2.44 7.04 14.47
CA ILE A 48 -3.89 6.93 14.53
C ILE A 48 -4.43 7.67 13.32
N GLN A 49 -5.24 6.99 12.52
CA GLN A 49 -5.90 7.63 11.39
C GLN A 49 -6.80 8.76 11.91
N LYS A 50 -6.86 9.87 11.17
CA LYS A 50 -7.75 10.98 11.52
C LYS A 50 -9.19 10.48 11.58
N ASP A 51 -9.97 11.06 12.48
CA ASP A 51 -11.37 10.71 12.68
C ASP A 51 -12.11 10.64 11.34
N GLN A 52 -12.62 9.45 11.02
CA GLN A 52 -13.36 9.17 9.79
C GLN A 52 -14.87 9.41 9.95
N GLY A 53 -15.29 10.11 11.01
CA GLY A 53 -16.69 10.35 11.34
C GLY A 53 -17.37 9.12 11.95
N GLN A 54 -16.59 8.19 12.50
CA GLN A 54 -17.07 6.94 13.09
C GLN A 54 -16.54 6.80 14.52
N PRO A 55 -17.26 7.31 15.53
CA PRO A 55 -16.78 7.34 16.91
C PRO A 55 -16.67 5.94 17.55
N THR A 56 -17.29 4.94 16.95
CA THR A 56 -17.29 3.55 17.43
C THR A 56 -16.10 2.73 16.93
N ALA A 57 -15.26 3.28 16.03
CA ALA A 57 -14.10 2.59 15.49
C ALA A 57 -12.88 3.52 15.41
N THR A 58 -11.74 3.02 15.87
CA THR A 58 -10.45 3.70 15.74
C THR A 58 -9.50 2.85 14.91
N TRP A 59 -8.92 3.46 13.88
CA TRP A 59 -7.93 2.81 13.01
C TRP A 59 -6.53 3.21 13.42
N VAL A 60 -5.71 2.22 13.73
CA VAL A 60 -4.30 2.41 14.07
C VAL A 60 -3.45 1.73 13.02
N THR A 61 -2.43 2.44 12.54
CA THR A 61 -1.41 1.89 11.64
C THR A 61 -0.09 1.86 12.40
N ALA A 62 0.57 0.70 12.42
CA ALA A 62 1.92 0.57 12.96
C ALA A 62 2.89 0.26 11.82
N SER A 63 3.71 1.24 11.42
CA SER A 63 4.70 1.10 10.35
C SER A 63 6.05 0.71 10.93
N GLN A 64 6.65 -0.36 10.41
CA GLN A 64 7.94 -0.85 10.89
C GLN A 64 9.07 0.10 10.50
N ILE A 65 9.94 0.36 11.46
CA ILE A 65 11.18 1.10 11.30
C ILE A 65 12.35 0.13 11.53
N LEU A 66 13.25 0.06 10.55
CA LEU A 66 14.49 -0.69 10.64
C LEU A 66 15.65 0.24 10.27
N VAL A 67 16.68 0.30 11.13
CA VAL A 67 17.83 1.24 10.96
C VAL A 67 17.37 2.69 10.71
N GLY A 68 16.32 3.13 11.41
CA GLY A 68 15.78 4.49 11.26
C GLY A 68 15.04 4.76 9.96
N GLN A 69 14.75 3.75 9.14
CA GLN A 69 14.01 3.87 7.88
C GLN A 69 12.72 3.06 7.92
N LEU A 70 11.67 3.55 7.25
CA LEU A 70 10.43 2.80 7.07
C LEU A 70 10.67 1.65 6.08
N THR A 71 10.22 0.44 6.42
CA THR A 71 10.44 -0.76 5.60
C THR A 71 9.31 -1.04 4.60
N GLY A 72 8.17 -0.37 4.78
CA GLY A 72 6.92 -0.69 4.07
C GLY A 72 6.11 -1.82 4.71
N VAL A 73 6.70 -2.57 5.65
CA VAL A 73 5.95 -3.52 6.48
C VAL A 73 5.11 -2.72 7.47
N GLN A 74 3.82 -3.01 7.52
CA GLN A 74 2.90 -2.34 8.42
C GLN A 74 1.87 -3.30 9.00
N TRP A 75 1.36 -2.92 10.16
CA TRP A 75 0.19 -3.52 10.76
C TRP A 75 -0.97 -2.52 10.73
N SER A 76 -2.16 -3.04 10.51
CA SER A 76 -3.41 -2.28 10.54
C SER A 76 -4.33 -2.88 11.60
N PHE A 77 -4.83 -2.04 12.49
CA PHE A 77 -5.74 -2.42 13.56
C PHE A 77 -7.04 -1.63 13.42
N THR A 78 -8.17 -2.32 13.60
CA THR A 78 -9.46 -1.66 13.80
C THR A 78 -9.94 -1.98 15.22
N LEU A 79 -10.00 -0.96 16.06
CA LEU A 79 -10.35 -1.05 17.48
C LEU A 79 -11.77 -0.52 17.69
N LEU A 80 -12.56 -1.24 18.48
CA LEU A 80 -13.89 -0.86 18.95
C LEU A 80 -13.89 -0.79 20.47
N ALA A 81 -14.99 -0.34 21.06
CA ALA A 81 -15.12 -0.26 22.52
C ALA A 81 -15.04 -1.62 23.22
N ASP A 82 -15.49 -2.68 22.56
CA ASP A 82 -15.52 -4.06 23.05
C ASP A 82 -14.27 -4.86 22.69
N GLY A 83 -13.32 -4.29 21.94
CA GLY A 83 -12.05 -4.93 21.63
C GLY A 83 -11.56 -4.68 20.21
N VAL A 84 -10.98 -5.70 19.60
CA VAL A 84 -10.38 -5.63 18.26
C VAL A 84 -11.34 -6.21 17.24
N GLN A 85 -11.73 -5.43 16.23
CA GLN A 85 -12.49 -5.96 15.09
C GLN A 85 -11.62 -6.83 14.20
N SER A 86 -10.46 -6.28 13.86
CA SER A 86 -9.61 -6.79 12.81
C SER A 86 -8.18 -6.32 13.02
N ILE A 87 -7.28 -7.21 12.65
CA ILE A 87 -5.84 -7.01 12.72
C ILE A 87 -5.23 -7.67 11.48
N TYR A 88 -4.39 -6.91 10.79
CA TYR A 88 -3.67 -7.38 9.61
C TYR A 88 -2.20 -7.00 9.75
N GLY A 89 -1.31 -7.95 9.52
CA GLY A 89 0.13 -7.74 9.61
C GLY A 89 0.91 -9.03 9.40
N SER A 90 2.25 -8.90 9.31
CA SER A 90 3.16 -10.04 9.17
C SER A 90 3.64 -10.51 10.55
N LEU A 91 3.45 -11.79 10.85
CA LEU A 91 4.01 -12.46 12.03
C LEU A 91 5.43 -12.99 11.79
N ALA A 92 5.93 -12.94 10.55
CA ALA A 92 7.26 -13.45 10.24
C ALA A 92 8.32 -12.58 10.92
N PRO A 93 9.28 -13.18 11.65
CA PRO A 93 10.37 -12.41 12.26
C PRO A 93 11.27 -11.81 11.17
N VAL A 94 11.82 -10.63 11.45
CA VAL A 94 12.89 -10.07 10.61
C VAL A 94 14.16 -10.87 10.86
N VAL A 95 14.74 -11.40 9.79
CA VAL A 95 16.00 -12.14 9.83
C VAL A 95 17.07 -11.31 9.12
N ASP A 96 18.21 -11.13 9.78
CA ASP A 96 19.36 -10.49 9.16
C ASP A 96 20.01 -11.44 8.14
N LEU A 97 20.14 -10.96 6.90
CA LEU A 97 20.77 -11.69 5.79
C LEU A 97 22.24 -11.28 5.60
N GLY A 98 22.75 -10.35 6.41
CA GLY A 98 24.11 -9.84 6.34
C GLY A 98 24.27 -8.66 5.38
N ALA A 99 25.53 -8.27 5.16
CA ALA A 99 25.88 -7.12 4.34
C ALA A 99 26.04 -7.50 2.86
N TYR A 100 25.44 -6.68 1.99
CA TYR A 100 25.56 -6.79 0.54
C TYR A 100 26.29 -5.58 -0.03
N ALA A 101 27.08 -5.79 -1.07
CA ALA A 101 27.65 -4.70 -1.84
C ALA A 101 26.54 -3.95 -2.59
N LEU A 102 26.67 -2.63 -2.68
CA LEU A 102 25.69 -1.76 -3.30
C LEU A 102 26.27 -1.11 -4.56
N VAL A 103 25.41 -0.91 -5.55
CA VAL A 103 25.73 -0.09 -6.73
C VAL A 103 25.72 1.39 -6.40
N SER A 104 26.34 2.19 -7.27
CA SER A 104 26.29 3.65 -7.12
C SER A 104 24.90 4.20 -7.49
N PRO A 105 24.54 5.42 -7.06
CA PRO A 105 23.33 6.09 -7.53
C PRO A 105 23.26 6.24 -9.05
N ALA A 106 24.40 6.45 -9.72
CA ALA A 106 24.45 6.55 -11.18
C ALA A 106 24.13 5.21 -11.87
N ASP A 107 24.64 4.10 -11.33
CA ASP A 107 24.31 2.75 -11.82
C ASP A 107 22.83 2.42 -11.57
N ALA A 108 22.26 2.89 -10.45
CA ALA A 108 20.83 2.75 -10.18
C ALA A 108 19.96 3.50 -11.21
N VAL A 109 20.42 4.66 -11.70
CA VAL A 109 19.77 5.37 -12.83
C VAL A 109 19.87 4.53 -14.10
N ALA A 110 21.03 3.94 -14.40
CA ALA A 110 21.18 3.08 -15.57
C ALA A 110 20.24 1.86 -15.54
N ARG A 111 20.01 1.28 -14.35
CA ARG A 111 19.06 0.18 -14.14
C ARG A 111 17.60 0.52 -14.46
N LEU A 112 17.20 1.80 -14.43
CA LEU A 112 15.83 2.20 -14.82
C LEU A 112 15.48 1.83 -16.26
N GLY A 113 16.49 1.84 -17.15
CA GLY A 113 16.34 1.44 -18.56
C GLY A 113 16.57 -0.05 -18.82
N ASP A 114 16.91 -0.83 -17.79
CA ASP A 114 17.22 -2.25 -17.94
C ASP A 114 15.99 -3.10 -17.66
N ALA A 115 15.56 -3.87 -18.66
CA ALA A 115 14.39 -4.73 -18.61
C ALA A 115 14.45 -5.77 -17.46
N ARG A 116 15.66 -6.16 -17.02
CA ARG A 116 15.85 -7.09 -15.90
C ARG A 116 15.33 -6.52 -14.57
N PHE A 117 15.28 -5.21 -14.43
CA PHE A 117 14.80 -4.51 -13.22
C PHE A 117 13.40 -3.92 -13.39
N ALA A 118 12.79 -4.07 -14.56
CA ALA A 118 11.47 -3.53 -14.88
C ALA A 118 10.30 -4.46 -14.47
N SER A 119 10.55 -5.75 -14.20
CA SER A 119 9.52 -6.80 -14.20
C SER A 119 9.17 -7.43 -12.84
N GLY A 120 9.54 -6.80 -11.72
CA GLY A 120 9.26 -7.33 -10.37
C GLY A 120 8.32 -6.44 -9.53
N TYR A 121 7.68 -7.02 -8.51
CA TYR A 121 6.97 -6.28 -7.44
C TYR A 121 7.88 -5.32 -6.64
N GLY A 122 9.21 -5.40 -6.82
CA GLY A 122 10.23 -4.44 -6.36
C GLY A 122 11.04 -3.81 -7.50
N GLY A 123 10.58 -3.93 -8.74
CA GLY A 123 11.15 -3.29 -9.92
C GLY A 123 10.82 -1.79 -9.97
N VAL A 124 11.14 -1.16 -11.09
CA VAL A 124 10.88 0.27 -11.35
C VAL A 124 9.38 0.58 -11.24
N MET A 125 8.90 0.88 -10.04
CA MET A 125 7.52 1.25 -9.79
C MET A 125 7.42 2.77 -9.74
N PRO A 126 6.66 3.42 -10.63
CA PRO A 126 6.34 4.83 -10.47
C PRO A 126 5.48 4.98 -9.21
N LEU A 127 6.05 5.56 -8.16
CA LEU A 127 5.33 5.84 -6.92
C LEU A 127 4.49 7.12 -7.09
N GLY A 128 3.36 6.98 -7.81
CA GLY A 128 2.24 7.93 -7.88
C GLY A 128 2.57 9.37 -8.28
N THR A 129 2.02 9.83 -9.40
CA THR A 129 1.92 11.27 -9.68
C THR A 129 0.85 11.89 -8.77
N ALA A 130 1.06 13.11 -8.28
CA ALA A 130 0.05 13.88 -7.53
C ALA A 130 -1.17 14.32 -8.37
N SER A 131 -1.45 13.65 -9.49
CA SER A 131 -2.59 13.89 -10.37
C SER A 131 -3.29 12.58 -10.72
N ALA A 132 -3.80 11.89 -9.69
CA ALA A 132 -4.93 10.98 -9.85
C ALA A 132 -6.25 11.78 -9.75
N SER A 133 -6.39 12.83 -10.55
CA SER A 133 -7.67 13.48 -10.78
C SER A 133 -8.26 12.86 -12.03
N GLY A 134 -8.99 11.74 -11.88
CA GLY A 134 -9.61 11.08 -13.03
C GLY A 134 -10.19 9.69 -12.80
N SER A 135 -9.93 9.03 -11.66
CA SER A 135 -10.69 7.82 -11.31
C SER A 135 -12.05 8.23 -10.75
N SER A 136 -13.06 8.10 -11.60
CA SER A 136 -14.48 8.16 -11.27
C SER A 136 -14.79 7.22 -10.10
N SER A 137 -14.76 7.78 -8.89
CA SER A 137 -15.36 7.16 -7.72
C SER A 137 -16.86 7.11 -7.95
N GLY A 138 -17.37 5.92 -8.24
CA GLY A 138 -18.79 5.63 -8.25
C GLY A 138 -19.34 5.79 -6.83
N THR A 139 -19.76 7.01 -6.50
CA THR A 139 -20.49 7.33 -5.27
C THR A 139 -21.81 6.55 -5.24
N ARG A 140 -21.87 5.44 -4.49
CA ARG A 140 -23.15 4.90 -4.02
C ARG A 140 -23.58 5.71 -2.80
N SER A 141 -24.22 6.84 -3.05
CA SER A 141 -24.91 7.61 -2.01
C SER A 141 -26.26 6.95 -1.75
N SER A 142 -26.36 6.18 -0.67
CA SER A 142 -27.65 5.88 -0.04
C SER A 142 -28.00 7.03 0.90
N GLY A 143 -28.59 8.08 0.33
CA GLY A 143 -29.14 9.20 1.08
C GLY A 143 -30.46 9.60 0.46
N VAL A 144 -31.56 9.42 1.19
CA VAL A 144 -32.88 9.93 0.80
C VAL A 144 -32.85 11.44 0.99
N ALA A 145 -32.38 12.15 -0.04
CA ALA A 145 -32.50 13.60 -0.13
C ALA A 145 -33.71 13.91 -1.00
N THR A 146 -34.72 14.55 -0.42
CA THR A 146 -35.84 15.14 -1.16
C THR A 146 -35.29 16.26 -2.04
N ALA A 147 -34.97 15.94 -3.29
CA ALA A 147 -34.48 16.89 -4.27
C ALA A 147 -35.65 17.48 -5.06
N GLU A 148 -35.79 18.80 -4.97
CA GLU A 148 -36.53 19.63 -5.93
C GLU A 148 -36.04 19.34 -7.36
N PRO A 149 -36.89 19.35 -8.41
CA PRO A 149 -36.50 18.94 -9.75
C PRO A 149 -35.44 19.89 -10.33
N GLN A 150 -34.19 19.48 -10.23
CA GLN A 150 -33.07 20.14 -10.88
C GLN A 150 -33.16 19.79 -12.36
N VAL A 151 -33.37 20.80 -13.21
CA VAL A 151 -33.35 20.61 -14.66
C VAL A 151 -31.96 20.11 -15.02
N ALA A 152 -31.88 18.81 -15.33
CA ALA A 152 -30.64 18.17 -15.74
C ALA A 152 -30.15 18.87 -17.01
N THR A 153 -29.03 19.60 -16.90
CA THR A 153 -28.29 20.05 -18.06
C THR A 153 -27.85 18.78 -18.79
N ALA A 154 -28.26 18.63 -20.06
CA ALA A 154 -27.98 17.44 -20.85
C ALA A 154 -26.49 17.09 -20.77
N ALA A 155 -26.18 15.87 -20.32
CA ALA A 155 -24.82 15.34 -20.40
C ALA A 155 -24.36 15.39 -21.88
N PRO A 156 -23.10 15.76 -22.16
CA PRO A 156 -22.61 15.77 -23.52
C PRO A 156 -22.79 14.37 -24.14
N THR A 157 -23.32 14.33 -25.36
CA THR A 157 -23.52 13.09 -26.09
C THR A 157 -22.17 12.36 -26.20
N PRO A 158 -22.09 11.07 -25.78
CA PRO A 158 -20.86 10.32 -25.89
C PRO A 158 -20.41 10.28 -27.35
N THR A 159 -19.21 10.78 -27.62
CA THR A 159 -18.63 10.80 -28.96
C THR A 159 -17.63 9.66 -29.08
N VAL A 160 -17.67 8.96 -30.22
CA VAL A 160 -16.73 7.86 -30.52
C VAL A 160 -15.36 8.48 -30.85
N PRO A 161 -14.24 7.96 -30.30
CA PRO A 161 -12.91 8.39 -30.70
C PRO A 161 -12.70 8.25 -32.21
N PRO A 162 -11.94 9.14 -32.87
CA PRO A 162 -11.68 9.02 -34.29
C PRO A 162 -10.97 7.70 -34.61
N THR A 163 -11.46 7.01 -35.64
CA THR A 163 -10.84 5.77 -36.13
C THR A 163 -9.50 6.10 -36.80
N PRO A 164 -8.38 5.46 -36.39
CA PRO A 164 -7.11 5.62 -37.07
C PRO A 164 -7.22 5.23 -38.54
N SER A 165 -6.60 6.01 -39.42
CA SER A 165 -6.61 5.74 -40.86
C SER A 165 -5.45 4.81 -41.26
N ALA A 166 -5.64 4.02 -42.31
CA ALA A 166 -4.57 3.18 -42.84
C ALA A 166 -3.39 4.05 -43.30
N GLY A 167 -2.19 3.75 -42.81
CA GLY A 167 -0.97 4.51 -43.08
C GLY A 167 -0.75 5.72 -42.16
N GLU A 168 -1.65 5.99 -41.21
CA GLU A 168 -1.44 7.01 -40.19
C GLU A 168 -0.30 6.61 -39.23
N SER A 169 0.47 7.59 -38.77
CA SER A 169 1.53 7.35 -37.78
C SER A 169 0.91 6.95 -36.45
N ILE A 170 1.38 5.85 -35.87
CA ILE A 170 0.92 5.39 -34.56
C ILE A 170 1.54 6.29 -33.49
N PRO A 171 0.74 7.02 -32.69
CA PRO A 171 1.26 7.83 -31.61
C PRO A 171 1.90 6.91 -30.56
N TRP A 172 3.22 7.05 -30.37
CA TRP A 172 3.98 6.30 -29.37
C TRP A 172 4.63 7.29 -28.41
N PRO A 173 4.04 7.54 -27.24
CA PRO A 173 4.57 8.53 -26.31
C PRO A 173 5.93 8.07 -25.76
N VAL A 174 6.96 8.88 -26.02
CA VAL A 174 8.28 8.74 -25.40
C VAL A 174 8.46 9.91 -24.44
N GLN A 175 8.83 9.61 -23.20
CA GLN A 175 9.08 10.62 -22.18
C GLN A 175 10.56 10.64 -21.83
N THR A 176 11.15 11.84 -21.79
CA THR A 176 12.46 12.06 -21.18
C THR A 176 12.27 12.62 -19.78
N VAL A 177 12.95 12.02 -18.80
CA VAL A 177 12.87 12.42 -17.39
C VAL A 177 14.25 12.78 -16.90
N THR A 178 14.38 13.91 -16.20
CA THR A 178 15.61 14.29 -15.51
C THR A 178 15.48 13.97 -14.02
N LEU A 179 16.32 13.06 -13.53
CA LEU A 179 16.38 12.72 -12.11
C LEU A 179 17.32 13.68 -11.40
N THR A 180 16.84 14.30 -10.32
CA THR A 180 17.53 15.38 -9.61
C THR A 180 17.94 14.98 -8.19
N ALA A 181 17.37 13.92 -7.63
CA ALA A 181 17.77 13.41 -6.34
C ALA A 181 17.77 11.88 -6.29
N SER A 182 18.60 11.36 -5.39
CA SER A 182 18.68 9.94 -5.03
C SER A 182 18.80 9.83 -3.52
N ARG A 183 18.00 8.95 -2.92
CA ARG A 183 18.14 8.56 -1.51
C ARG A 183 18.22 7.04 -1.40
N LEU A 184 19.07 6.54 -0.52
CA LEU A 184 19.11 5.13 -0.17
C LEU A 184 18.08 4.86 0.93
N GLY A 185 17.25 3.84 0.74
CA GLY A 185 16.25 3.36 1.70
C GLY A 185 16.11 1.84 1.63
N LEU A 186 14.98 1.33 2.15
CA LEU A 186 14.63 -0.08 2.08
C LEU A 186 13.44 -0.26 1.14
N GLY A 187 13.56 -1.20 0.20
CA GLY A 187 12.48 -1.66 -0.66
C GLY A 187 12.07 -3.08 -0.29
N MET A 188 10.76 -3.34 -0.36
CA MET A 188 10.20 -4.65 -0.12
C MET A 188 10.10 -5.42 -1.45
N THR A 189 10.58 -6.67 -1.48
CA THR A 189 10.47 -7.56 -2.64
C THR A 189 9.95 -8.92 -2.21
N THR A 190 8.85 -9.36 -2.84
CA THR A 190 8.29 -10.69 -2.61
C THR A 190 8.90 -11.69 -3.58
N LEU A 191 9.44 -12.78 -3.06
CA LEU A 191 9.98 -13.90 -3.83
C LEU A 191 8.88 -14.86 -4.26
N ALA A 192 9.18 -15.72 -5.24
CA ALA A 192 8.25 -16.72 -5.77
C ALA A 192 7.76 -17.73 -4.70
N ASN A 193 8.57 -18.01 -3.68
CA ASN A 193 8.21 -18.87 -2.56
C ASN A 193 7.35 -18.16 -1.49
N GLY A 194 6.96 -16.90 -1.72
CA GLY A 194 6.19 -16.08 -0.77
C GLY A 194 7.02 -15.40 0.32
N ALA A 195 8.33 -15.64 0.38
CA ALA A 195 9.20 -14.91 1.30
C ALA A 195 9.29 -13.43 0.88
N VAL A 196 9.43 -12.55 1.87
CA VAL A 196 9.54 -11.11 1.64
C VAL A 196 10.93 -10.67 2.07
N LEU A 197 11.65 -10.03 1.16
CA LEU A 197 12.96 -9.45 1.40
C LEU A 197 12.84 -7.94 1.58
N LEU A 198 13.55 -7.42 2.59
CA LEU A 198 13.81 -5.99 2.75
C LEU A 198 15.23 -5.72 2.26
N LEU A 199 15.33 -5.11 1.08
CA LEU A 199 16.60 -4.91 0.40
C LEU A 199 16.93 -3.41 0.32
N PRO A 200 18.21 -3.03 0.40
CA PRO A 200 18.62 -1.66 0.10
C PRO A 200 18.17 -1.28 -1.32
N SER A 201 17.52 -0.13 -1.44
CA SER A 201 16.98 0.39 -2.70
C SER A 201 17.18 1.90 -2.78
N TYR A 202 17.50 2.41 -3.97
CA TYR A 202 17.50 3.83 -4.25
C TYR A 202 16.11 4.30 -4.64
N GLU A 203 15.63 5.33 -3.95
CA GLU A 203 14.51 6.13 -4.41
C GLU A 203 15.04 7.35 -5.15
N LEU A 204 14.73 7.38 -6.44
CA LEU A 204 15.13 8.41 -7.39
C LEU A 204 13.94 9.33 -7.62
N SER A 205 14.17 10.64 -7.69
CA SER A 205 13.09 11.60 -7.96
C SER A 205 13.51 12.67 -8.96
N ASN A 206 12.53 13.22 -9.67
CA ASN A 206 12.70 14.39 -10.53
C ASN A 206 12.25 15.68 -9.82
N ALA A 207 12.41 16.82 -10.48
CA ALA A 207 11.96 18.11 -9.99
C ALA A 207 10.42 18.21 -9.87
N GLU A 208 9.69 17.45 -10.68
CA GLU A 208 8.22 17.42 -10.65
C GLU A 208 7.64 16.54 -9.52
N GLY A 209 8.49 15.86 -8.73
CA GLY A 209 8.08 15.02 -7.61
C GLY A 209 7.68 13.58 -7.97
N SER A 210 7.81 13.19 -9.23
CA SER A 210 7.74 11.78 -9.64
C SER A 210 8.89 10.99 -9.02
N ARG A 211 8.62 9.74 -8.67
CA ARG A 211 9.54 8.89 -7.94
C ARG A 211 9.61 7.49 -8.51
N TRP A 212 10.81 6.93 -8.48
CA TRP A 212 11.13 5.58 -8.91
C TRP A 212 11.94 4.88 -7.84
N SER A 213 11.74 3.58 -7.68
CA SER A 213 12.54 2.75 -6.79
C SER A 213 13.35 1.74 -7.60
N VAL A 214 14.61 1.56 -7.24
CA VAL A 214 15.52 0.59 -7.86
C VAL A 214 16.32 -0.12 -6.79
N ILE A 215 16.37 -1.46 -6.82
CA ILE A 215 17.22 -2.24 -5.92
C ILE A 215 18.68 -1.78 -6.01
N ALA A 216 19.36 -1.63 -4.87
CA ALA A 216 20.73 -1.15 -4.80
C ALA A 216 21.77 -2.29 -4.73
N VAL A 217 21.35 -3.53 -4.47
CA VAL A 217 22.25 -4.69 -4.39
C VAL A 217 22.95 -4.95 -5.73
N THR A 218 24.25 -5.26 -5.72
CA THR A 218 25.05 -5.53 -6.92
C THR A 218 24.58 -6.76 -7.70
N ASP A 219 24.80 -6.75 -9.02
CA ASP A 219 24.33 -7.80 -9.94
C ASP A 219 24.85 -9.20 -9.58
N ASP A 220 26.07 -9.33 -9.03
CA ASP A 220 26.69 -10.62 -8.65
C ASP A 220 25.96 -11.34 -7.52
N ARG A 221 25.06 -10.63 -6.82
CA ARG A 221 24.24 -11.15 -5.73
C ARG A 221 22.77 -11.33 -6.11
N LEU A 222 22.40 -11.01 -7.34
CA LEU A 222 21.06 -11.18 -7.86
C LEU A 222 21.02 -12.37 -8.80
N ASP A 223 20.01 -13.22 -8.62
CA ASP A 223 19.74 -14.32 -9.53
C ASP A 223 18.79 -13.83 -10.63
N PHE A 224 19.30 -13.76 -11.86
CA PHE A 224 18.55 -13.39 -13.05
C PHE A 224 18.06 -14.60 -13.85
N SER A 225 18.13 -15.80 -13.27
CA SER A 225 17.58 -16.99 -13.91
C SER A 225 16.05 -16.89 -14.02
N PRO A 226 15.44 -17.47 -15.07
CA PRO A 226 14.00 -17.43 -15.24
C PRO A 226 13.28 -18.11 -14.08
N THR A 227 12.25 -17.46 -13.52
CA THR A 227 11.35 -18.09 -12.55
C THR A 227 10.53 -19.17 -13.25
N ARG A 228 10.55 -20.40 -12.72
CA ARG A 228 9.78 -21.54 -13.23
C ARG A 228 8.34 -21.52 -12.73
#